data_AF-A0A4R4QE96-F1
#
_entry.id   AF-A0A4R4QE96-F1
#
_cell.length_a   1.000
_cell.length_b   1.000
_cell.length_c   1.000
_cell.angle_alpha   90.00
_cell.angle_beta   90.00
_cell.angle_gamma   90.00
#
_symmetry.space_group_name_H-M   'P 1'
#
loop_
_entity.id
_entity.type
_entity.pdbx_description
1 polymer ?
#
loop_
_entity_poly.entity_id
_entity_poly.type
_entity_poly.pdbx_seq_one_letter_code
_entity_poly.pdbx_strand_id
1 'polypeptide(L)'
;MKLDGPYDEARGTRLIENLRAELAAEKAKRQAAPGDDVKAQIDALAAELAQTRAAALEASKKAAIAEAKVPAHLTGYVTGSTAEEIAASAAKVAADFAAGQPPAEDPLPGLPRPALTPGRAPNDATPAFDPVATARAARGY
;
A
#
# COMPACT_ATOMS: atom_id res chain seq x y z
N MET A 1 40.88 -48.03 27.22
CA MET A 1 40.43 -47.20 28.35
C MET A 1 40.20 -48.16 29.53
N LYS A 2 41.19 -48.32 30.42
CA LYS A 2 41.03 -49.13 31.63
C LYS A 2 40.35 -48.24 32.67
N LEU A 3 39.18 -48.65 33.16
CA LEU A 3 38.53 -47.95 34.27
C LEU A 3 39.37 -48.22 35.53
N ASP A 4 39.79 -47.16 36.21
CA ASP A 4 40.68 -47.23 37.37
C ASP A 4 39.98 -47.90 38.56
N GLY A 5 40.44 -49.10 38.93
CA GLY A 5 40.08 -49.79 40.16
C GLY A 5 38.76 -50.58 40.13
N PRO A 6 38.51 -51.42 41.16
CA PRO A 6 37.23 -52.14 41.30
C PRO A 6 36.08 -51.14 41.49
N TYR A 7 34.91 -51.48 40.96
CA TYR A 7 33.70 -50.67 41.09
C TYR A 7 33.37 -50.41 42.57
N ASP A 8 33.21 -49.14 42.92
CA ASP A 8 32.78 -48.69 44.24
C ASP A 8 31.32 -48.25 44.15
N GLU A 9 30.43 -49.05 44.75
CA GLU A 9 28.98 -48.85 44.74
C GLU A 9 28.56 -47.55 45.46
N ALA A 10 29.28 -47.15 46.51
CA ALA A 10 29.01 -45.90 47.23
C ALA A 10 29.38 -44.68 46.36
N ARG A 11 30.48 -44.79 45.61
CA ARG A 11 30.89 -43.75 44.64
C ARG A 11 29.92 -43.67 43.46
N GLY A 12 29.45 -44.81 42.96
CA GLY A 12 28.44 -44.89 41.90
C GLY A 12 27.11 -44.24 42.33
N THR A 13 26.65 -44.53 43.54
CA THR A 13 25.41 -43.98 44.09
C THR A 13 25.48 -42.46 44.22
N ARG A 14 26.57 -41.92 44.76
CA ARG A 14 26.79 -40.47 44.88
C ARG A 14 26.82 -39.76 43.52
N LEU A 15 27.43 -40.38 42.51
CA LEU A 15 27.46 -39.82 41.15
C LEU A 15 26.05 -39.74 40.56
N ILE A 16 25.22 -40.78 40.75
CA ILE A 16 23.84 -40.80 40.25
C ILE A 16 22.99 -39.74 40.95
N GLU A 17 23.15 -39.57 42.26
CA GLU A 17 22.45 -38.52 43.02
C GLU A 17 22.84 -37.12 42.52
N ASN A 18 24.14 -36.86 42.32
CA ASN A 18 24.63 -35.59 41.78
C ASN A 18 24.08 -35.32 40.38
N LEU A 19 24.13 -36.31 39.48
CA LEU A 19 23.59 -36.18 38.11
C LEU A 19 22.08 -35.94 38.11
N ARG A 20 21.33 -36.55 39.03
CA ARG A 20 19.89 -36.28 39.19
C ARG A 20 19.63 -34.86 39.68
N ALA A 21 20.42 -34.37 40.63
CA ALA A 21 20.32 -33.00 41.13
C ALA A 21 20.66 -31.97 40.04
N GLU A 22 21.73 -32.21 39.27
CA GLU A 22 22.11 -31.37 38.13
C GLU A 22 21.03 -31.35 37.05
N LEU A 23 20.47 -32.52 36.70
CA LEU A 23 19.41 -32.64 35.71
C LEU A 23 18.11 -31.96 36.17
N ALA A 24 17.79 -32.01 37.46
CA ALA A 24 16.65 -31.30 38.03
C ALA A 24 16.86 -29.78 37.99
N ALA A 25 18.05 -29.30 38.35
CA ALA A 25 18.40 -27.88 38.29
C ALA A 25 18.37 -27.35 36.84
N GLU A 26 18.86 -28.14 35.88
CA GLU A 26 18.88 -27.77 34.47
C GLU A 26 17.46 -27.75 33.86
N LYS A 27 16.59 -28.69 34.25
CA LYS A 27 15.17 -28.66 33.85
C LYS A 27 14.44 -27.44 34.43
N ALA A 28 14.71 -27.09 35.69
CA ALA A 28 14.12 -25.89 36.30
C ALA A 28 14.55 -24.61 35.57
N LYS A 29 15.84 -24.49 35.19
CA LYS A 29 16.35 -23.37 34.38
C LYS A 29 15.67 -23.28 33.01
N ARG A 30 15.43 -24.42 32.35
CA ARG A 30 14.77 -24.46 31.03
C ARG A 30 13.28 -24.17 31.08
N GLN A 31 12.59 -24.57 32.15
CA GLN A 31 11.19 -24.23 32.37
C GLN A 31 11.00 -22.76 32.77
N ALA A 32 12.01 -22.16 33.42
CA ALA A 32 12.04 -20.73 33.72
C ALA A 32 12.57 -19.87 32.56
N ALA A 33 13.09 -20.48 31.48
CA ALA A 33 13.51 -19.75 30.30
C ALA A 33 12.27 -19.25 29.54
N PRO A 34 12.23 -17.97 29.13
CA PRO A 34 11.03 -17.32 28.61
C PRO A 34 10.82 -17.69 27.13
N GLY A 35 10.49 -18.95 26.85
CA GLY A 35 10.22 -19.42 25.49
C GLY A 35 9.00 -18.73 24.87
N ASP A 36 8.00 -18.40 25.70
CA ASP A 36 6.78 -17.74 25.25
C ASP A 36 7.00 -16.25 24.93
N ASP A 37 7.89 -15.56 25.64
CA ASP A 37 8.21 -14.15 25.35
C ASP A 37 8.96 -14.00 24.03
N VAL A 38 9.88 -14.92 23.72
CA VAL A 38 10.60 -14.90 22.44
C VAL A 38 9.64 -15.16 21.28
N LYS A 39 8.70 -16.10 21.44
CA LYS A 39 7.68 -16.37 20.42
C LYS A 39 6.78 -15.15 20.21
N ALA A 40 6.30 -14.53 21.28
CA ALA A 40 5.49 -13.32 21.19
C ALA A 40 6.23 -12.15 20.52
N GLN A 41 7.54 -12.00 20.79
CA GLN A 41 8.37 -11.00 20.12
C GLN A 41 8.55 -11.29 18.62
N ILE A 42 8.74 -12.55 18.24
CA ILE A 42 8.83 -12.95 16.82
C ILE A 42 7.51 -12.66 16.11
N ASP A 43 6.37 -13.00 16.71
CA ASP A 43 5.05 -12.76 16.13
C ASP A 43 4.76 -11.25 15.99
N ALA A 44 5.16 -10.44 16.99
CA ALA A 44 5.03 -8.99 16.93
C ALA A 44 5.90 -8.37 15.81
N LEU A 45 7.16 -8.80 15.69
CA LEU A 45 8.06 -8.35 14.63
C LEU A 45 7.54 -8.77 13.24
N ALA A 46 6.97 -9.98 13.12
CA ALA A 46 6.38 -10.43 11.87
C ALA A 46 5.18 -9.57 11.45
N ALA A 47 4.32 -9.18 12.41
CA ALA A 47 3.20 -8.28 12.15
C ALA A 47 3.66 -6.88 11.71
N GLU A 48 4.68 -6.33 12.36
CA GLU A 48 5.26 -5.02 12.00
C GLU A 48 5.89 -5.04 10.60
N LEU A 49 6.61 -6.12 10.25
CA LEU A 49 7.15 -6.32 8.91
C LEU A 49 6.05 -6.45 7.85
N ALA A 50 4.94 -7.11 8.15
CA ALA A 50 3.81 -7.20 7.23
C ALA A 50 3.18 -5.82 6.98
N GLN A 51 3.01 -5.02 8.03
CA GLN A 51 2.44 -3.68 7.94
C GLN A 51 3.35 -2.72 7.16
N THR A 52 4.65 -2.73 7.44
CA THR A 52 5.63 -1.89 6.72
C THR A 52 5.73 -2.27 5.25
N ARG A 53 5.70 -3.56 4.91
CA ARG A 53 5.65 -4.03 3.51
C ARG A 53 4.39 -3.57 2.79
N ALA A 54 3.22 -3.68 3.43
CA ALA A 54 1.97 -3.20 2.84
C ALA A 54 2.01 -1.69 2.58
N ALA A 55 2.52 -0.90 3.54
CA ALA A 55 2.68 0.54 3.39
C ALA A 55 3.65 0.91 2.25
N ALA A 56 4.79 0.19 2.13
CA ALA A 56 5.76 0.40 1.06
C ALA A 56 5.18 0.07 -0.32
N LEU A 57 4.38 -1.01 -0.44
CA LEU A 57 3.71 -1.36 -1.69
C LEU A 57 2.67 -0.31 -2.10
N GLU A 58 1.88 0.17 -1.16
CA GLU A 58 0.90 1.23 -1.44
C GLU A 58 1.57 2.56 -1.83
N ALA A 59 2.70 2.90 -1.21
CA ALA A 59 3.51 4.05 -1.62
C ALA A 59 4.06 3.85 -3.06
N SER A 60 4.53 2.66 -3.39
CA SER A 60 5.04 2.32 -4.72
C SER A 60 3.94 2.39 -5.78
N LYS A 61 2.73 1.90 -5.49
CA LYS A 61 1.55 2.07 -6.37
C LYS A 61 1.23 3.53 -6.64
N LYS A 62 1.18 4.35 -5.60
CA LYS A 62 0.89 5.78 -5.74
C LYS A 62 1.94 6.49 -6.58
N ALA A 63 3.23 6.18 -6.36
CA ALA A 63 4.33 6.74 -7.14
C ALA A 63 4.21 6.34 -8.63
N ALA A 64 4.02 5.05 -8.92
CA ALA A 64 3.90 4.56 -10.29
C ALA A 64 2.67 5.11 -11.03
N ILE A 65 1.52 5.21 -10.35
CA ILE A 65 0.30 5.83 -10.89
C ILE A 65 0.55 7.28 -11.29
N ALA A 66 1.24 8.04 -10.42
CA ALA A 66 1.55 9.44 -10.67
C ALA A 66 2.56 9.62 -11.82
N GLU A 67 3.59 8.77 -11.87
CA GLU A 67 4.64 8.80 -12.90
C GLU A 67 4.08 8.44 -14.28
N ALA A 68 3.28 7.38 -14.38
CA ALA A 68 2.64 6.94 -15.62
C ALA A 68 1.41 7.78 -16.01
N LYS A 69 1.01 8.76 -15.19
CA LYS A 69 -0.17 9.63 -15.39
C LYS A 69 -1.47 8.83 -15.63
N VAL A 70 -1.65 7.74 -14.89
CA VAL A 70 -2.83 6.88 -15.03
C VAL A 70 -4.09 7.65 -14.62
N PRO A 71 -5.15 7.69 -15.45
CA PRO A 71 -6.41 8.34 -15.09
C PRO A 71 -7.00 7.77 -13.79
N ALA A 72 -7.63 8.62 -12.97
CA ALA A 72 -8.14 8.24 -11.65
C ALA A 72 -9.07 7.01 -11.66
N HIS A 73 -9.90 6.88 -12.70
CA HIS A 73 -10.83 5.75 -12.88
C HIS A 73 -10.14 4.43 -13.25
N LEU A 74 -8.87 4.46 -13.66
CA LEU A 74 -8.09 3.27 -14.04
C LEU A 74 -7.05 2.85 -12.99
N THR A 75 -6.88 3.63 -11.92
CA THR A 75 -5.90 3.36 -10.86
C THR A 75 -6.09 1.99 -10.20
N GLY A 76 -7.34 1.50 -10.12
CA GLY A 76 -7.66 0.18 -9.58
C GLY A 76 -7.16 -1.00 -10.42
N TYR A 77 -6.76 -0.78 -11.68
CA TYR A 77 -6.19 -1.81 -12.55
C TYR A 77 -4.65 -1.92 -12.46
N VAL A 78 -4.00 -1.05 -11.68
CA VAL A 78 -2.56 -1.14 -11.43
C VAL A 78 -2.31 -2.24 -10.39
N THR A 79 -1.71 -3.33 -10.84
CA THR A 79 -1.45 -4.53 -10.04
C THR A 79 0.04 -4.84 -9.97
N GLY A 80 0.47 -5.49 -8.89
CA GLY A 80 1.83 -6.00 -8.74
C GLY A 80 2.19 -6.23 -7.28
N SER A 81 3.16 -7.12 -7.05
CA SER A 81 3.72 -7.44 -5.73
C SER A 81 5.12 -6.85 -5.53
N THR A 82 5.73 -6.31 -6.59
CA THR A 82 7.01 -5.59 -6.57
C THR A 82 6.86 -4.21 -7.21
N ALA A 83 7.79 -3.30 -6.92
CA ALA A 83 7.76 -1.95 -7.48
C ALA A 83 7.86 -1.96 -9.01
N GLU A 84 8.66 -2.88 -9.56
CA GLU A 84 8.87 -3.06 -10.99
C GLU A 84 7.60 -3.56 -11.69
N GLU A 85 6.91 -4.54 -11.10
CA GLU A 85 5.64 -5.05 -11.63
C GLU A 85 4.54 -3.98 -11.61
N ILE A 86 4.47 -3.21 -10.52
CA ILE A 86 3.54 -2.11 -10.37
C ILE A 86 3.80 -1.04 -11.44
N ALA A 87 5.06 -0.67 -11.67
CA ALA A 87 5.44 0.30 -12.69
C ALA A 87 5.09 -0.18 -14.11
N ALA A 88 5.40 -1.44 -14.42
CA ALA A 88 5.05 -2.04 -15.70
C ALA A 88 3.52 -2.11 -15.92
N SER A 89 2.76 -2.46 -14.87
CA SER A 89 1.30 -2.47 -14.92
C SER A 89 0.73 -1.07 -15.13
N ALA A 90 1.23 -0.06 -14.40
CA ALA A 90 0.81 1.33 -14.57
C ALA A 90 1.11 1.85 -15.98
N ALA A 91 2.29 1.57 -16.52
CA ALA A 91 2.67 1.95 -17.89
C ALA A 91 1.77 1.28 -18.93
N LYS A 92 1.42 0.00 -18.74
CA LYS A 92 0.51 -0.72 -19.64
C LYS A 92 -0.89 -0.12 -19.62
N VAL A 93 -1.45 0.15 -18.45
CA VAL A 93 -2.78 0.76 -18.30
C VAL A 93 -2.82 2.15 -18.94
N ALA A 94 -1.77 2.96 -18.77
CA ALA A 94 -1.66 4.26 -19.41
C ALA A 94 -1.58 4.15 -20.95
N ALA A 95 -0.80 3.20 -21.47
CA ALA A 95 -0.67 2.96 -22.91
C ALA A 95 -1.98 2.47 -23.54
N ASP A 96 -2.67 1.53 -22.89
CA ASP A 96 -3.95 0.99 -23.36
C ASP A 96 -5.03 2.10 -23.43
N PHE A 97 -5.04 3.02 -22.46
CA PHE A 97 -5.92 4.18 -22.48
C PHE A 97 -5.57 5.15 -23.63
N ALA A 98 -4.30 5.45 -23.82
CA ALA A 98 -3.85 6.33 -24.91
C ALA A 98 -4.16 5.74 -26.30
N ALA A 99 -4.04 4.42 -26.47
CA ALA A 99 -4.33 3.72 -27.73
C ALA A 99 -5.83 3.66 -28.06
N GLY A 100 -6.70 3.63 -27.03
CA GLY A 100 -8.16 3.68 -27.20
C GLY A 100 -8.70 5.08 -27.49
N GLN A 101 -7.87 6.11 -27.33
CA GLN A 101 -8.24 7.49 -27.62
C GLN A 101 -8.03 7.75 -29.12
N PRO A 102 -9.06 8.13 -29.89
CA PRO A 102 -8.85 8.50 -31.28
C PRO A 102 -7.83 9.64 -31.32
N PRO A 103 -6.89 9.63 -32.29
CA PRO A 103 -5.94 10.73 -32.43
C PRO A 103 -6.76 12.02 -32.47
N ALA A 104 -6.37 13.00 -31.65
CA ALA A 104 -6.98 14.32 -31.72
C ALA A 104 -6.94 14.74 -33.18
N GLU A 105 -8.10 14.91 -33.80
CA GLU A 105 -8.19 15.36 -35.19
C GLU A 105 -7.38 16.65 -35.26
N ASP A 106 -6.26 16.61 -36.00
CA ASP A 106 -5.55 17.82 -36.39
C ASP A 106 -6.62 18.76 -36.96
N PRO A 107 -6.75 20.00 -36.45
CA PRO A 107 -7.72 20.92 -37.01
C PRO A 107 -7.36 21.10 -38.48
N LEU A 108 -8.20 20.58 -39.36
CA LEU A 108 -8.07 20.68 -40.81
C LEU A 108 -7.65 22.12 -41.16
N PRO A 109 -6.50 22.31 -41.83
CA PRO A 109 -6.01 23.64 -42.14
C PRO A 109 -7.02 24.34 -43.06
N GLY A 110 -7.75 25.30 -42.51
CA GLY A 110 -8.65 26.18 -43.28
C GLY A 110 -10.11 26.23 -42.85
N LEU A 111 -10.59 25.40 -41.91
CA LEU A 111 -11.93 25.63 -41.35
C LEU A 111 -11.87 26.70 -40.24
N PRO A 112 -12.67 27.79 -40.32
CA PRO A 112 -12.76 28.74 -39.23
C PRO A 112 -13.24 28.00 -37.99
N ARG A 113 -12.55 28.22 -36.86
CA ARG A 113 -12.99 27.68 -35.57
C ARG A 113 -14.46 28.07 -35.39
N PRO A 114 -15.37 27.12 -35.13
CA PRO A 114 -16.72 27.49 -34.74
C PRO A 114 -16.57 28.42 -33.53
N ALA A 115 -17.05 29.65 -33.66
CA ALA A 115 -17.02 30.61 -32.57
C ALA A 115 -17.77 29.95 -31.42
N LEU A 116 -17.05 29.57 -30.36
CA LEU A 116 -17.66 29.18 -29.11
C LEU A 116 -18.44 30.43 -28.66
N THR A 117 -19.75 30.42 -28.85
CA THR A 117 -20.62 31.36 -28.16
C THR A 117 -20.27 31.23 -26.69
N PRO A 118 -19.75 32.28 -26.02
CA PRO A 118 -19.38 32.18 -24.63
C PRO A 118 -20.63 31.79 -23.85
N GLY A 119 -20.69 30.51 -23.48
CA GLY A 119 -21.67 30.01 -22.54
C GLY A 119 -21.43 30.78 -21.25
N ARG A 120 -22.44 31.54 -20.86
CA ARG A 120 -22.50 32.27 -19.60
C ARG A 120 -21.93 31.41 -18.48
N ALA A 121 -20.87 31.87 -17.83
CA ALA A 121 -20.31 31.12 -16.71
C ALA A 121 -21.37 31.08 -15.59
N PRO A 122 -21.47 29.99 -14.80
CA PRO A 122 -22.45 29.88 -13.72
C PRO A 122 -22.31 30.96 -12.64
N ASN A 123 -21.24 31.77 -12.68
CA ASN A 123 -20.98 32.88 -11.77
C ASN A 123 -21.17 34.27 -12.41
N ASP A 124 -21.62 34.36 -13.66
CA ASP A 124 -21.96 35.64 -14.27
C ASP A 124 -23.24 36.18 -13.64
N ALA A 125 -23.07 37.15 -12.75
CA ALA A 125 -24.12 37.83 -12.01
C ALA A 125 -25.36 38.04 -12.90
N THR A 126 -26.50 37.48 -12.48
CA THR A 126 -27.79 37.86 -13.05
C THR A 126 -27.96 39.37 -12.88
N PRO A 127 -28.12 40.15 -13.97
CA PRO A 127 -28.52 41.53 -13.80
C PRO A 127 -29.79 41.54 -12.97
N ALA A 128 -29.81 42.38 -11.93
CA ALA A 128 -30.97 42.48 -11.05
C ALA A 128 -32.22 42.74 -11.89
N PHE A 129 -33.31 42.05 -11.59
CA PHE A 129 -34.57 42.21 -12.29
C PHE A 129 -35.04 43.67 -12.19
N ASP A 130 -35.06 44.37 -13.33
CA ASP A 130 -35.57 45.73 -13.43
C ASP A 130 -37.03 45.70 -13.93
N PRO A 131 -38.02 45.89 -13.03
CA PRO A 131 -39.43 45.87 -13.41
C PRO A 131 -39.81 47.03 -14.34
N VAL A 132 -39.06 48.14 -14.31
CA VAL A 132 -39.35 49.33 -15.13
C VAL A 132 -38.90 49.12 -16.57
N ALA A 133 -37.72 48.53 -16.77
CA ALA A 133 -37.23 48.16 -18.10
C ALA A 133 -38.16 47.13 -18.78
N THR A 134 -38.63 46.14 -18.01
CA THR A 134 -39.56 45.11 -18.49
C THR A 134 -40.91 45.71 -18.89
N ALA A 135 -41.45 46.63 -18.08
CA ALA A 135 -42.72 47.30 -18.38
C ALA A 135 -42.62 48.23 -19.59
N ARG A 136 -41.45 48.87 -19.82
CA ARG A 136 -41.22 49.72 -21.00
C ARG A 136 -41.13 48.88 -22.28
N ALA A 137 -40.44 47.76 -22.24
CA ALA A 137 -40.37 46.81 -23.36
C ALA A 137 -41.75 46.25 -23.74
N ALA A 138 -42.61 45.98 -22.75
CA ALA A 138 -43.98 45.51 -23.00
C ALA A 138 -44.90 46.59 -23.59
N ARG A 139 -44.55 47.87 -23.48
CA ARG A 139 -45.36 49.00 -23.98
C ARG A 139 -44.94 49.51 -25.38
N GLY A 140 -43.88 48.96 -25.97
CA GLY A 140 -43.57 49.15 -27.40
C GLY A 140 -43.38 50.60 -27.86
N TYR A 141 -42.64 51.42 -27.11
CA TYR A 141 -42.13 52.72 -27.58
C TYR A 141 -40.62 52.66 -27.79
#